data_AF-A0A849UYA0-F1
#
_entry.id   AF-A0A849UYA0-F1
#
_cell.length_a   1.000
_cell.length_b   1.000
_cell.length_c   1.000
_cell.angle_alpha   90.00
_cell.angle_beta   90.00
_cell.angle_gamma   90.00
#
_symmetry.space_group_name_H-M   'P 1'
#
loop_
_entity.id
_entity.type
_entity.pdbx_description
1 polymer ?
#
loop_
_entity_poly.entity_id
_entity_poly.type
_entity_poly.pdbx_seq_one_letter_code
_entity_poly.pdbx_strand_id
1 'polypeptide(L)'
;MKLLFIVLLGCSISASADVYQWQDAKGKNYFSDRVHEDGKKIDLTPGYSYYKVDRVYDGDTVKLDDGRKIRLLGINTPEVRHRNQADQAGGEAAKRWLIDKLKNQKVRLVTDVEQTDKYKRTLGHLITEDKQHINLQLVEMGLAAVNIYPPNLLYVNELTKAGNRAEHAKRGIWQETEYAVIPVNELTETGHAGWTRIAGKVSVIRSSRKYVYLEFSPKFQARIEKKWLGLFPDINTYLSKTVETRGWLNKNRGGWSMLIRHPSALVGL
;
A
#
# COMPACT_ATOMS: atom_id res chain seq x y z
N MET A 1 40.20 17.05 29.22
CA MET A 1 39.06 16.13 29.01
C MET A 1 39.17 15.52 27.62
N LYS A 2 39.62 14.26 27.50
CA LYS A 2 39.66 13.54 26.22
C LYS A 2 38.26 12.96 25.96
N LEU A 3 37.56 13.46 24.94
CA LEU A 3 36.28 12.93 24.50
C LEU A 3 36.56 11.72 23.59
N LEU A 4 36.15 10.53 24.03
CA LEU A 4 36.24 9.29 23.28
C LEU A 4 35.10 9.29 22.23
N PHE A 5 35.42 9.54 20.97
CA PHE A 5 34.48 9.34 19.86
C PHE A 5 34.38 7.85 19.57
N ILE A 6 33.28 7.22 19.99
CA ILE A 6 32.91 5.87 19.55
C ILE A 6 32.24 6.04 18.19
N VAL A 7 33.02 5.81 17.14
CA VAL A 7 32.49 5.64 15.78
C VAL A 7 31.87 4.24 15.72
N LEU A 8 30.53 4.16 15.83
CA LEU A 8 29.81 2.94 15.45
C LEU A 8 29.82 2.84 13.92
N LEU A 9 30.81 2.13 13.38
CA LEU A 9 30.74 1.60 12.02
C LEU A 9 29.56 0.62 11.97
N GLY A 10 28.51 0.99 11.25
CA GLY A 10 27.44 0.06 10.85
C GLY A 10 28.00 -0.97 9.87
N CYS A 11 28.58 -2.04 10.39
CA CYS A 11 28.80 -3.25 9.62
C CYS A 11 27.44 -3.88 9.33
N SER A 12 26.92 -3.66 8.13
CA SER A 12 25.96 -4.57 7.54
C SER A 12 26.64 -5.93 7.38
N ILE A 13 26.55 -6.78 8.40
CA ILE A 13 26.94 -8.18 8.27
C ILE A 13 25.89 -8.82 7.37
N SER A 14 26.15 -8.82 6.07
CA SER A 14 25.54 -9.78 5.17
C SER A 14 26.09 -11.15 5.56
N ALA A 15 25.40 -11.85 6.45
CA ALA A 15 25.67 -13.24 6.74
C ALA A 15 25.28 -14.07 5.51
N SER A 16 26.16 -14.15 4.52
CA SER A 16 26.08 -15.18 3.49
C SER A 16 26.59 -16.46 4.13
N ALA A 17 25.67 -17.27 4.67
CA ALA A 17 26.01 -18.61 5.12
C ALA A 17 26.13 -19.51 3.88
N ASP A 18 27.29 -20.13 3.70
CA ASP A 18 27.44 -21.20 2.72
C ASP A 18 26.51 -22.34 3.12
N VAL A 19 25.71 -22.86 2.18
CA VAL A 19 24.88 -24.03 2.41
C VAL A 19 25.45 -25.20 1.64
N TYR A 20 25.56 -26.36 2.28
CA TYR A 20 26.03 -27.61 1.71
C TYR A 20 24.86 -28.59 1.62
N GLN A 21 24.71 -29.27 0.49
CA GLN A 21 23.68 -30.28 0.27
C GLN A 21 24.31 -31.65 -0.02
N TRP A 22 23.75 -32.72 0.55
CA TRP A 22 24.08 -34.11 0.21
C TRP A 22 22.83 -35.00 0.21
N GLN A 23 22.95 -36.23 -0.31
CA GLN A 23 21.90 -37.25 -0.28
C GLN A 23 22.36 -38.46 0.51
N ASP A 24 21.46 -39.06 1.28
CA ASP A 24 21.71 -40.38 1.87
C ASP A 24 21.54 -41.50 0.82
N ALA A 25 21.88 -42.73 1.20
CA ALA A 25 21.73 -43.92 0.36
C ALA A 25 20.28 -44.21 -0.08
N LYS A 26 19.29 -43.53 0.51
CA LYS A 26 17.86 -43.63 0.16
C LYS A 26 17.40 -42.44 -0.70
N GLY A 27 18.30 -41.54 -1.10
CA GLY A 27 18.02 -40.38 -1.93
C GLY A 27 17.42 -39.18 -1.19
N LYS A 28 17.41 -39.18 0.16
CA LYS A 28 16.90 -38.05 0.94
C LYS A 28 17.93 -36.93 0.98
N ASN A 29 17.50 -35.71 0.65
CA ASN A 29 18.35 -34.52 0.71
C ASN A 29 18.54 -34.01 2.16
N TYR A 30 19.76 -33.60 2.47
CA TYR A 30 20.17 -32.95 3.70
C TYR A 30 20.87 -31.64 3.40
N PHE A 31 20.79 -30.68 4.33
CA PHE A 31 21.38 -29.35 4.19
C PHE A 31 22.10 -28.96 5.48
N SER A 32 23.24 -28.28 5.38
CA SER A 32 23.99 -27.75 6.52
C SER A 32 24.67 -26.43 6.18
N ASP A 33 24.86 -25.57 7.17
CA ASP A 33 25.72 -24.38 7.13
C ASP A 33 27.20 -24.70 7.40
N ARG A 34 27.54 -25.98 7.56
CA ARG A 34 28.91 -26.50 7.74
C ARG A 34 29.25 -27.49 6.64
N VAL A 35 30.54 -27.58 6.32
CA VAL A 35 31.06 -28.57 5.37
C VAL A 35 30.72 -29.98 5.87
N HIS A 36 30.15 -30.80 4.98
CA HIS A 36 29.92 -32.23 5.18
C HIS A 36 30.79 -33.00 4.17
N GLU A 37 31.28 -34.18 4.53
CA GLU A 37 32.19 -34.99 3.68
C GLU A 37 31.57 -35.29 2.30
N ASP A 38 30.29 -35.66 2.29
CA ASP A 38 29.50 -35.84 1.05
C ASP A 38 28.79 -34.57 0.56
N GLY A 39 29.01 -33.44 1.24
CA GLY A 39 28.31 -32.17 1.04
C GLY A 39 28.88 -31.35 -0.11
N LYS A 40 28.07 -31.10 -1.14
CA LYS A 40 28.41 -30.12 -2.18
C LYS A 40 27.90 -28.74 -1.75
N LYS A 41 28.77 -27.74 -1.78
CA LYS A 41 28.37 -26.33 -1.59
C LYS A 41 27.35 -25.99 -2.68
N ILE A 42 26.17 -25.55 -2.27
CA ILE A 42 25.14 -25.04 -3.15
C ILE A 42 25.19 -23.52 -3.15
N ASP A 43 25.21 -22.95 -4.34
CA ASP A 43 25.11 -21.50 -4.50
C ASP A 43 23.63 -21.13 -4.37
N LEU A 44 23.22 -20.77 -3.16
CA LEU A 44 21.89 -20.23 -2.93
C LEU A 44 21.87 -18.78 -3.44
N THR A 45 21.78 -18.60 -4.76
CA THR A 45 21.12 -17.39 -5.25
C THR A 45 19.70 -17.43 -4.72
N PRO A 46 19.21 -16.43 -3.95
CA PRO A 46 17.80 -16.34 -3.61
C PRO A 46 17.02 -16.23 -4.92
N GLY A 47 16.60 -17.37 -5.45
CA GLY A 47 15.86 -17.44 -6.69
C GLY A 47 14.50 -16.84 -6.44
N TYR A 48 14.21 -15.68 -7.03
CA TYR A 48 12.85 -15.19 -7.03
C TYR A 48 12.00 -16.13 -7.87
N SER A 49 10.94 -16.68 -7.27
CA SER A 49 9.91 -17.38 -8.04
C SER A 49 9.11 -16.37 -8.86
N TYR A 50 9.06 -16.60 -10.16
CA TYR A 50 8.28 -15.83 -11.11
C TYR A 50 7.06 -16.64 -11.56
N TYR A 51 5.90 -15.98 -11.57
CA TYR A 51 4.61 -16.57 -11.85
C TYR A 51 3.97 -15.89 -13.05
N LYS A 52 3.26 -16.63 -13.90
CA LYS A 52 2.40 -16.02 -14.91
C LYS A 52 1.15 -15.46 -14.23
N VAL A 53 0.58 -14.43 -14.84
CA VAL A 53 -0.72 -13.89 -14.43
C VAL A 53 -1.80 -14.59 -15.25
N ASP A 54 -2.56 -15.46 -14.60
CA ASP A 54 -3.66 -16.22 -15.20
C ASP A 54 -4.86 -15.30 -15.50
N ARG A 55 -5.12 -14.34 -14.63
CA ARG A 55 -6.29 -13.46 -14.74
C ARG A 55 -6.11 -12.12 -14.04
N VAL A 56 -6.63 -11.05 -14.63
CA VAL A 56 -6.83 -9.76 -13.97
C VAL A 56 -8.32 -9.60 -13.64
N TYR A 57 -8.65 -9.46 -12.35
CA TYR A 57 -10.03 -9.24 -11.89
C TYR A 57 -10.42 -7.77 -12.04
N ASP A 58 -9.55 -6.90 -11.50
CA ASP A 58 -9.66 -5.45 -11.47
C ASP A 58 -8.26 -4.81 -11.44
N GLY A 59 -8.16 -3.48 -11.45
CA GLY A 59 -6.91 -2.72 -11.49
C GLY A 59 -5.94 -2.96 -10.33
N ASP A 60 -6.37 -3.60 -9.25
CA ASP A 60 -5.53 -3.95 -8.11
C ASP A 60 -5.63 -5.40 -7.64
N THR A 61 -6.28 -6.28 -8.43
CA THR A 61 -6.48 -7.68 -8.05
C THR A 61 -6.23 -8.62 -9.23
N VAL A 62 -5.30 -9.57 -9.06
CA VAL A 62 -4.93 -10.57 -10.07
C VAL A 62 -4.97 -11.99 -9.53
N LYS A 63 -4.93 -12.98 -10.41
CA LYS A 63 -4.70 -14.40 -10.12
C LYS A 63 -3.37 -14.82 -10.74
N LEU A 64 -2.53 -15.49 -9.97
CA LEU A 64 -1.34 -16.15 -10.50
C LEU A 64 -1.66 -17.56 -11.01
N ASP A 65 -0.79 -18.10 -11.84
CA ASP A 65 -0.89 -19.46 -12.40
C ASP A 65 -0.84 -20.58 -11.34
N ASP A 66 -0.28 -20.32 -10.17
CA ASP A 66 -0.33 -21.21 -9.00
C ASP A 66 -1.64 -21.13 -8.20
N GLY A 67 -2.62 -20.36 -8.68
CA GLY A 67 -3.97 -20.26 -8.11
C GLY A 67 -4.16 -19.18 -7.06
N ARG A 68 -3.08 -18.54 -6.56
CA ARG A 68 -3.20 -17.46 -5.57
C ARG A 68 -3.87 -16.23 -6.17
N LYS A 69 -4.81 -15.65 -5.42
CA LYS A 69 -5.38 -14.33 -5.71
C LYS A 69 -4.59 -13.27 -4.98
N ILE A 70 -4.08 -12.30 -5.70
CA ILE A 70 -3.21 -11.25 -5.17
C ILE A 70 -3.99 -9.93 -5.11
N ARG A 71 -3.98 -9.27 -3.96
CA ARG A 71 -4.40 -7.86 -3.81
C ARG A 71 -3.17 -6.98 -3.71
N LEU A 72 -3.06 -6.01 -4.61
CA LEU A 72 -1.91 -5.14 -4.71
C LEU A 72 -1.81 -4.22 -3.48
N LEU A 73 -0.71 -4.30 -2.73
CA LEU A 73 -0.50 -3.48 -1.53
C LEU A 73 -0.25 -2.01 -1.85
N GLY A 74 -0.67 -1.16 -0.91
CA GLY A 74 -0.38 0.27 -0.88
C GLY A 74 -1.20 1.12 -1.85
N ILE A 75 -2.10 0.51 -2.64
CA ILE A 75 -2.86 1.19 -3.69
C ILE A 75 -4.35 0.83 -3.68
N ASN A 76 -5.17 1.69 -4.25
CA ASN A 76 -6.58 1.46 -4.53
C ASN A 76 -6.90 1.93 -5.95
N THR A 77 -7.32 1.02 -6.82
CA THR A 77 -7.87 1.41 -8.12
C THR A 77 -9.36 1.71 -8.01
N PRO A 78 -9.90 2.53 -8.91
CA PRO A 78 -11.36 2.58 -9.09
C PRO A 78 -11.89 1.18 -9.42
N GLU A 79 -13.05 0.87 -8.87
CA GLU A 79 -13.67 -0.45 -9.03
C GLU A 79 -14.26 -0.63 -10.43
N VAL A 80 -14.12 -1.81 -11.02
CA VAL A 80 -14.83 -2.19 -12.25
C VAL A 80 -16.24 -2.72 -11.95
N ARG A 81 -17.09 -2.74 -12.97
CA ARG A 81 -18.47 -3.21 -12.83
C ARG A 81 -18.50 -4.68 -12.41
N HIS A 82 -19.24 -4.96 -11.33
CA HIS A 82 -19.55 -6.30 -10.86
C HIS A 82 -21.07 -6.48 -10.73
N ARG A 83 -21.53 -7.73 -10.56
CA ARG A 83 -22.97 -8.07 -10.56
C ARG A 83 -23.81 -7.20 -9.61
N ASN A 84 -23.23 -6.79 -8.48
CA ASN A 84 -23.89 -6.02 -7.43
C ASN A 84 -23.20 -4.68 -7.12
N GLN A 85 -22.31 -4.21 -8.00
CA GLN A 85 -21.51 -3.01 -7.76
C GLN A 85 -21.31 -2.26 -9.09
N ALA A 86 -21.68 -0.98 -9.09
CA ALA A 86 -21.41 -0.09 -10.20
C ALA A 86 -19.89 0.13 -10.35
N ASP A 87 -19.48 0.38 -11.58
CA ASP A 87 -18.14 0.85 -11.89
C ASP A 87 -17.87 2.25 -11.33
N GLN A 88 -16.59 2.57 -11.17
CA GLN A 88 -16.09 3.88 -10.82
C GLN A 88 -15.28 4.45 -11.99
N ALA A 89 -15.29 5.78 -12.14
CA ALA A 89 -14.55 6.48 -13.18
C ALA A 89 -13.06 6.07 -13.14
N GLY A 90 -12.53 5.58 -14.26
CA GLY A 90 -11.16 5.09 -14.39
C GLY A 90 -10.92 3.59 -14.11
N GLY A 91 -11.93 2.83 -13.66
CA GLY A 91 -11.75 1.42 -13.29
C GLY A 91 -11.36 0.53 -14.47
N GLU A 92 -12.12 0.63 -15.58
CA GLU A 92 -11.80 -0.12 -16.81
C GLU A 92 -10.46 0.31 -17.43
N ALA A 93 -10.05 1.57 -17.26
CA ALA A 93 -8.75 2.04 -17.71
C ALA A 93 -7.60 1.39 -16.90
N ALA A 94 -7.73 1.35 -15.57
CA ALA A 94 -6.76 0.70 -14.69
C ALA A 94 -6.63 -0.79 -14.98
N LYS A 95 -7.76 -1.49 -15.13
CA LYS A 95 -7.80 -2.91 -15.46
C LYS A 95 -7.19 -3.21 -16.83
N ARG A 96 -7.54 -2.44 -17.87
CA ARG A 96 -6.99 -2.62 -19.22
C ARG A 96 -5.47 -2.42 -19.22
N TRP A 97 -5.01 -1.34 -18.59
CA TRP A 97 -3.58 -1.08 -18.46
C TRP A 97 -2.86 -2.25 -17.77
N LEU A 98 -3.45 -2.80 -16.70
CA LEU A 98 -2.85 -3.91 -15.96
C LEU A 98 -2.80 -5.20 -16.80
N ILE A 99 -3.85 -5.49 -17.58
CA ILE A 99 -3.87 -6.62 -18.53
C ILE A 99 -2.76 -6.47 -19.55
N ASP A 100 -2.67 -5.31 -20.20
CA ASP A 100 -1.68 -5.06 -21.25
C ASP A 100 -0.26 -5.09 -20.70
N LYS A 101 -0.05 -4.54 -19.51
CA LYS A 101 1.26 -4.52 -18.84
C LYS A 101 1.75 -5.91 -18.46
N LEU A 102 0.84 -6.79 -18.03
CA LEU A 102 1.17 -8.14 -17.56
C LEU A 102 1.08 -9.19 -18.68
N LYS A 103 0.62 -8.81 -19.87
CA LYS A 103 0.53 -9.70 -21.02
C LYS A 103 1.90 -10.26 -21.36
N ASN A 104 2.01 -11.60 -21.36
CA ASN A 104 3.24 -12.34 -21.63
C ASN A 104 4.40 -12.04 -20.66
N GLN A 105 4.13 -11.42 -19.51
CA GLN A 105 5.13 -11.19 -18.47
C GLN A 105 4.93 -12.15 -17.31
N LYS A 106 6.04 -12.53 -16.65
CA LYS A 106 5.97 -13.13 -15.33
C LYS A 106 6.30 -12.09 -14.26
N VAL A 107 5.77 -12.33 -13.07
CA VAL A 107 5.94 -11.46 -11.92
C VAL A 107 6.43 -12.24 -10.70
N ARG A 108 7.34 -11.65 -9.94
CA ARG A 108 7.61 -12.07 -8.56
C ARG A 108 6.70 -11.31 -7.62
N LEU A 109 6.21 -12.02 -6.62
CA LEU A 109 5.40 -11.45 -5.54
C LEU A 109 6.31 -11.00 -4.39
N VAL A 110 6.15 -9.76 -3.96
CA VAL A 110 6.81 -9.21 -2.76
C VAL A 110 5.74 -8.96 -1.70
N THR A 111 5.71 -9.79 -0.66
CA THR A 111 4.81 -9.63 0.48
C THR A 111 5.43 -8.72 1.54
N ASP A 112 4.61 -8.35 2.52
CA ASP A 112 5.02 -7.57 3.70
C ASP A 112 4.59 -8.32 4.98
N VAL A 113 4.63 -7.66 6.14
CA VAL A 113 4.32 -8.22 7.47
C VAL A 113 3.03 -9.03 7.47
N GLU A 114 1.93 -8.45 6.99
CA GLU A 114 0.66 -9.16 6.78
C GLU A 114 0.56 -9.66 5.34
N GLN A 115 0.58 -10.99 5.19
CA GLN A 115 0.61 -11.64 3.88
C GLN A 115 -0.76 -11.96 3.31
N THR A 116 -1.82 -11.96 4.11
CA THR A 116 -3.17 -12.29 3.66
C THR A 116 -4.23 -11.38 4.27
N ASP A 117 -5.30 -11.13 3.52
CA ASP A 117 -6.45 -10.40 4.02
C ASP A 117 -7.58 -11.32 4.51
N LYS A 118 -8.62 -10.73 5.08
CA LYS A 118 -9.83 -11.45 5.56
C LYS A 118 -10.59 -12.21 4.46
N TYR A 119 -10.34 -11.90 3.19
CA TYR A 119 -10.92 -12.58 2.03
C TYR A 119 -10.01 -13.70 1.50
N LYS A 120 -8.93 -14.03 2.22
CA LYS A 120 -7.93 -15.04 1.85
C LYS A 120 -7.19 -14.71 0.55
N ARG A 121 -7.12 -13.42 0.17
CA ARG A 121 -6.20 -12.96 -0.89
C ARG A 121 -4.82 -12.79 -0.29
N THR A 122 -3.79 -13.14 -1.06
CA THR A 122 -2.41 -12.80 -0.70
C THR A 122 -2.18 -11.31 -0.98
N LEU A 123 -1.52 -10.63 -0.05
CA LEU A 123 -1.20 -9.21 -0.12
C LEU A 123 0.24 -9.05 -0.61
N GLY A 124 0.44 -8.23 -1.64
CA GLY A 124 1.80 -7.97 -2.11
C GLY A 124 1.95 -6.97 -3.22
N HIS A 125 3.20 -6.74 -3.60
CA HIS A 125 3.59 -5.99 -4.78
C HIS A 125 4.03 -6.95 -5.88
N LEU A 126 3.72 -6.61 -7.12
CA LEU A 126 4.19 -7.38 -8.28
C LEU A 126 5.38 -6.67 -8.91
N ILE A 127 6.46 -7.43 -9.09
CA ILE A 127 7.67 -6.97 -9.78
C ILE A 127 7.92 -7.86 -10.98
N THR A 128 8.11 -7.30 -12.17
CA THR A 128 8.33 -8.07 -13.40
C THR A 128 9.75 -8.64 -13.46
N GLU A 129 10.03 -9.54 -14.40
CA GLU A 129 11.38 -10.05 -14.69
C GLU A 129 12.36 -8.90 -15.03
N ASP A 130 11.87 -7.87 -15.72
CA ASP A 130 12.61 -6.62 -16.03
C ASP A 130 12.65 -5.63 -14.85
N LYS A 131 12.37 -6.11 -13.63
CA LYS A 131 12.42 -5.34 -12.37
C LYS A 131 11.45 -4.16 -12.30
N GLN A 132 10.38 -4.18 -13.10
CA GLN A 132 9.37 -3.11 -13.08
C GLN A 132 8.37 -3.31 -11.93
N HIS A 133 8.14 -2.27 -11.14
CA HIS A 133 7.19 -2.29 -10.02
C HIS A 133 5.78 -1.90 -10.48
N ILE A 134 4.89 -2.89 -10.58
CA ILE A 134 3.55 -2.70 -11.14
C ILE A 134 2.67 -1.77 -10.30
N ASN A 135 2.67 -1.95 -8.97
CA ASN A 135 1.88 -1.09 -8.07
C ASN A 135 2.31 0.38 -8.19
N LEU A 136 3.62 0.63 -8.27
CA LEU A 136 4.16 1.98 -8.43
C LEU A 136 3.74 2.59 -9.77
N GLN A 137 3.84 1.84 -10.86
CA GLN A 137 3.45 2.33 -12.18
C GLN A 137 1.95 2.65 -12.28
N LEU A 138 1.07 1.85 -11.65
CA LEU A 138 -0.35 2.18 -11.55
C LEU A 138 -0.57 3.57 -10.92
N VAL A 139 0.17 3.87 -9.85
CA VAL A 139 0.10 5.18 -9.18
C VAL A 139 0.71 6.28 -10.05
N GLU A 140 1.88 6.06 -10.67
CA GLU A 140 2.55 7.05 -11.53
C GLU A 140 1.74 7.45 -12.77
N MET A 141 0.94 6.51 -13.29
CA MET A 141 0.02 6.73 -14.40
C MET A 141 -1.32 7.34 -13.96
N GLY A 142 -1.53 7.56 -12.65
CA GLY A 142 -2.79 8.08 -12.12
C GLY A 142 -3.94 7.09 -12.24
N LEU A 143 -3.67 5.78 -12.26
CA LEU A 143 -4.69 4.73 -12.34
C LEU A 143 -5.08 4.19 -10.96
N ALA A 144 -4.34 4.56 -9.91
CA ALA A 144 -4.61 4.17 -8.54
C ALA A 144 -4.29 5.32 -7.57
N ALA A 145 -5.08 5.43 -6.50
CA ALA A 145 -4.77 6.26 -5.34
C ALA A 145 -3.90 5.48 -4.34
N VAL A 146 -3.03 6.18 -3.62
CA VAL A 146 -2.24 5.58 -2.53
C VAL A 146 -3.16 5.26 -1.35
N ASN A 147 -3.11 4.02 -0.87
CA ASN A 147 -3.95 3.55 0.22
C ASN A 147 -3.18 2.54 1.09
N ILE A 148 -2.60 3.04 2.18
CA ILE A 148 -1.71 2.27 3.05
C ILE A 148 -2.49 1.63 4.20
N TYR A 149 -2.28 0.33 4.39
CA TYR A 149 -2.82 -0.47 5.50
C TYR A 149 -1.66 -0.99 6.34
N PRO A 150 -1.31 -0.33 7.46
CA PRO A 150 -0.31 -0.83 8.39
C PRO A 150 -0.73 -2.19 8.98
N PRO A 151 0.23 -3.09 9.28
CA PRO A 151 1.68 -2.87 9.33
C PRO A 151 2.41 -2.98 7.97
N ASN A 152 1.69 -3.10 6.85
CA ASN A 152 2.31 -3.18 5.54
C ASN A 152 2.73 -1.79 5.05
N LEU A 153 4.04 -1.51 5.10
CA LEU A 153 4.66 -0.21 4.88
C LEU A 153 5.76 -0.23 3.81
N LEU A 154 6.00 -1.37 3.16
CA LEU A 154 6.94 -1.44 2.04
C LEU A 154 6.53 -0.48 0.92
N TYR A 155 7.53 0.23 0.38
CA TYR A 155 7.43 1.19 -0.73
C TYR A 155 6.51 2.41 -0.49
N VAL A 156 6.11 2.69 0.75
CA VAL A 156 5.22 3.83 1.07
C VAL A 156 5.76 5.15 0.53
N ASN A 157 7.07 5.39 0.64
CA ASN A 157 7.69 6.65 0.19
C ASN A 157 7.63 6.80 -1.33
N GLU A 158 7.93 5.73 -2.06
CA GLU A 158 7.91 5.66 -3.52
C GLU A 158 6.48 5.85 -4.04
N LEU A 159 5.52 5.13 -3.46
CA LEU A 159 4.11 5.24 -3.81
C LEU A 159 3.57 6.65 -3.53
N THR A 160 3.88 7.23 -2.37
CA THR A 160 3.42 8.58 -2.01
C THR A 160 4.01 9.63 -2.96
N LYS A 161 5.32 9.55 -3.27
CA LYS A 161 5.95 10.46 -4.23
C LYS A 161 5.37 10.31 -5.64
N ALA A 162 5.12 9.08 -6.10
CA ALA A 162 4.47 8.82 -7.37
C ALA A 162 3.05 9.37 -7.43
N GLY A 163 2.27 9.19 -6.35
CA GLY A 163 0.92 9.69 -6.24
C GLY A 163 0.88 11.20 -6.35
N ASN A 164 1.77 11.88 -5.62
CA ASN A 164 1.90 13.34 -5.70
C ASN A 164 2.25 13.78 -7.13
N ARG A 165 3.20 13.13 -7.81
CA ARG A 165 3.55 13.47 -9.21
C ARG A 165 2.37 13.30 -10.16
N ALA A 166 1.64 12.19 -10.04
CA ALA A 166 0.49 11.90 -10.90
C ALA A 166 -0.65 12.91 -10.68
N GLU A 167 -0.88 13.30 -9.43
CA GLU A 167 -1.88 14.29 -9.05
C GLU A 167 -1.55 15.69 -9.58
N HIS A 168 -0.31 16.16 -9.37
CA HIS A 168 0.14 17.46 -9.90
C HIS A 168 0.11 17.51 -11.42
N ALA A 169 0.42 16.40 -12.08
CA ALA A 169 0.35 16.27 -13.53
C ALA A 169 -1.07 15.99 -14.04
N LYS A 170 -2.09 15.96 -13.17
CA LYS A 170 -3.48 15.62 -13.48
C LYS A 170 -3.57 14.39 -14.38
N ARG A 171 -3.03 13.24 -13.97
CA ARG A 171 -3.06 12.00 -14.77
C ARG A 171 -4.23 11.10 -14.37
N GLY A 172 -4.84 10.42 -15.34
CA GLY A 172 -5.86 9.39 -15.09
C GLY A 172 -6.98 9.91 -14.18
N ILE A 173 -7.22 9.24 -13.06
CA ILE A 173 -8.29 9.57 -12.10
C ILE A 173 -8.20 11.01 -11.59
N TRP A 174 -7.02 11.62 -11.58
CA TRP A 174 -6.83 12.99 -11.11
C TRP A 174 -7.41 14.06 -12.06
N GLN A 175 -7.96 13.66 -13.22
CA GLN A 175 -8.72 14.53 -14.14
C GLN A 175 -10.23 14.45 -13.92
N GLU A 176 -10.72 13.38 -13.29
CA GLU A 176 -12.16 13.13 -13.14
C GLU A 176 -12.73 13.93 -11.97
N THR A 177 -13.96 14.42 -12.13
CA THR A 177 -14.60 15.26 -11.12
C THR A 177 -14.96 14.49 -9.86
N GLU A 178 -15.17 13.17 -9.97
CA GLU A 178 -15.44 12.23 -8.88
C GLU A 178 -14.27 12.13 -7.88
N TYR A 179 -13.05 12.50 -8.28
CA TYR A 179 -11.87 12.54 -7.41
C TYR A 179 -11.39 13.96 -7.12
N ALA A 180 -12.23 14.97 -7.38
CA ALA A 180 -11.97 16.33 -6.95
C ALA A 180 -11.99 16.43 -5.43
N VAL A 181 -11.22 17.38 -4.89
CA VAL A 181 -11.24 17.67 -3.46
C VAL A 181 -12.55 18.38 -3.11
N ILE A 182 -13.27 17.86 -2.11
CA ILE A 182 -14.48 18.48 -1.59
C ILE A 182 -14.09 19.39 -0.41
N PRO A 183 -14.32 20.72 -0.49
CA PRO A 183 -14.22 21.60 0.66
C PRO A 183 -15.18 21.16 1.77
N VAL A 184 -14.74 21.13 3.03
CA VAL A 184 -15.55 20.58 4.13
C VAL A 184 -16.89 21.31 4.34
N ASN A 185 -16.99 22.58 3.95
CA ASN A 185 -18.22 23.38 3.97
C ASN A 185 -19.21 22.99 2.86
N GLU A 186 -18.76 22.32 1.81
CA GLU A 186 -19.58 21.79 0.71
C GLU A 186 -20.04 20.34 0.96
N LEU A 187 -19.53 19.69 2.01
CA LEU A 187 -19.96 18.32 2.37
C LEU A 187 -21.42 18.30 2.81
N THR A 188 -22.25 17.62 2.01
CA THR A 188 -23.70 17.48 2.23
C THR A 188 -24.04 16.35 3.22
N GLU A 189 -25.31 16.28 3.62
CA GLU A 189 -25.81 15.23 4.50
C GLU A 189 -25.80 13.83 3.85
N THR A 190 -25.97 13.78 2.52
CA THR A 190 -25.88 12.57 1.71
C THR A 190 -24.44 12.07 1.57
N GLY A 191 -23.47 12.96 1.76
CA GLY A 191 -22.04 12.63 1.70
C GLY A 191 -21.58 12.33 0.28
N HIS A 192 -20.62 11.42 0.16
CA HIS A 192 -20.07 10.99 -1.11
C HIS A 192 -19.87 9.47 -1.08
N ALA A 193 -20.21 8.80 -2.18
CA ALA A 193 -20.04 7.36 -2.31
C ALA A 193 -18.59 7.02 -2.68
N GLY A 194 -18.07 5.89 -2.18
CA GLY A 194 -16.73 5.43 -2.53
C GLY A 194 -15.59 6.20 -1.83
N TRP A 195 -14.44 6.23 -2.48
CA TRP A 195 -13.24 6.90 -1.98
C TRP A 195 -13.36 8.40 -2.23
N THR A 196 -13.04 9.22 -1.22
CA THR A 196 -13.32 10.66 -1.21
C THR A 196 -12.13 11.43 -0.68
N ARG A 197 -12.01 12.69 -1.13
CA ARG A 197 -11.02 13.66 -0.67
C ARG A 197 -11.75 14.84 -0.05
N ILE A 198 -11.45 15.14 1.21
CA ILE A 198 -12.07 16.28 1.92
C ILE A 198 -10.98 17.18 2.45
N ALA A 199 -11.07 18.47 2.15
CA ALA A 199 -10.15 19.48 2.63
C ALA A 199 -10.82 20.47 3.58
N GLY A 200 -10.09 20.87 4.62
CA GLY A 200 -10.54 21.92 5.51
C GLY A 200 -9.54 22.18 6.63
N LYS A 201 -9.84 23.20 7.44
CA LYS A 201 -9.05 23.54 8.62
C LYS A 201 -9.41 22.61 9.78
N VAL A 202 -8.41 22.04 10.44
CA VAL A 202 -8.62 21.32 11.71
C VAL A 202 -8.91 22.33 12.80
N SER A 203 -10.13 22.31 13.32
CA SER A 203 -10.63 23.23 14.34
C SER A 203 -10.39 22.72 15.76
N VAL A 204 -10.55 21.42 15.97
CA VAL A 204 -10.44 20.78 17.28
C VAL A 204 -9.71 19.45 17.13
N ILE A 205 -8.86 19.13 18.09
CA ILE A 205 -8.28 17.81 18.26
C ILE A 205 -8.75 17.27 19.60
N ARG A 206 -9.39 16.10 19.57
CA ARG A 206 -9.84 15.41 20.78
C ARG A 206 -9.41 13.96 20.76
N SER A 207 -9.34 13.35 21.92
CA SER A 207 -8.93 11.96 22.07
C SER A 207 -9.98 11.15 22.83
N SER A 208 -10.10 9.87 22.48
CA SER A 208 -10.79 8.86 23.27
C SER A 208 -9.81 7.77 23.70
N ARG A 209 -10.30 6.69 24.32
CA ARG A 209 -9.48 5.51 24.63
C ARG A 209 -8.86 4.88 23.38
N LYS A 210 -9.60 4.83 22.26
CA LYS A 210 -9.18 4.11 21.04
C LYS A 210 -8.69 5.03 19.91
N TYR A 211 -9.18 6.26 19.84
CA TYR A 211 -8.95 7.14 18.68
C TYR A 211 -8.45 8.53 19.09
N VAL A 212 -7.79 9.19 18.14
CA VAL A 212 -7.67 10.64 18.06
C VAL A 212 -8.59 11.13 16.95
N TYR A 213 -9.29 12.23 17.16
CA TYR A 213 -10.20 12.85 16.20
C TYR A 213 -9.69 14.23 15.84
N LEU A 214 -9.66 14.52 14.55
CA LEU A 214 -9.38 15.83 13.98
C LEU A 214 -10.71 16.33 13.42
N GLU A 215 -11.28 17.35 14.03
CA GLU A 215 -12.58 17.91 13.65
C GLU A 215 -12.39 19.08 12.70
N PHE A 216 -13.08 19.02 11.57
CA PHE A 216 -13.01 20.04 10.53
C PHE A 216 -14.28 20.90 10.52
N SER A 217 -15.42 20.28 10.84
CA SER A 217 -16.71 20.93 11.00
C SER A 217 -17.61 20.09 11.90
N PRO A 218 -18.77 20.60 12.35
CA PRO A 218 -19.76 19.78 13.03
C PRO A 218 -20.21 18.55 12.21
N LYS A 219 -20.06 18.58 10.87
CA LYS A 219 -20.48 17.51 9.96
C LYS A 219 -19.34 16.54 9.59
N PHE A 220 -18.08 16.86 9.83
CA PHE A 220 -16.95 16.03 9.39
C PHE A 220 -15.77 15.99 10.37
N GLN A 221 -15.26 14.77 10.57
CA GLN A 221 -14.05 14.51 11.33
C GLN A 221 -13.20 13.39 10.71
N ALA A 222 -11.89 13.55 10.75
CA ALA A 222 -10.97 12.42 10.58
C ALA A 222 -10.76 11.72 11.92
N ARG A 223 -10.55 10.41 11.91
CA ARG A 223 -10.21 9.62 13.09
C ARG A 223 -9.00 8.73 12.82
N ILE A 224 -8.07 8.71 13.77
CA ILE A 224 -6.85 7.90 13.73
C ILE A 224 -6.89 6.94 14.92
N GLU A 225 -6.65 5.64 14.71
CA GLU A 225 -6.51 4.70 15.82
C GLU A 225 -5.20 4.96 16.57
N LYS A 226 -5.25 4.96 17.91
CA LYS A 226 -4.08 5.28 18.74
C LYS A 226 -2.87 4.38 18.47
N LYS A 227 -3.12 3.11 18.10
CA LYS A 227 -2.05 2.16 17.73
C LYS A 227 -1.22 2.60 16.51
N TRP A 228 -1.75 3.48 15.66
CA TRP A 228 -1.07 4.00 14.48
C TRP A 228 -0.42 5.36 14.68
N LEU A 229 -0.58 6.00 15.85
CA LEU A 229 -0.03 7.35 16.09
C LEU A 229 1.48 7.43 15.90
N GLY A 230 2.21 6.35 16.17
CA GLY A 230 3.66 6.30 15.94
C GLY A 230 4.09 6.46 14.47
N LEU A 231 3.14 6.36 13.52
CA LEU A 231 3.38 6.62 12.09
C LEU A 231 3.19 8.09 11.72
N PHE A 232 2.56 8.91 12.58
CA PHE A 232 2.25 10.29 12.29
C PHE A 232 3.29 11.22 12.94
N PRO A 233 3.48 12.44 12.39
CA PRO A 233 4.06 13.51 13.20
C PRO A 233 3.17 13.79 14.42
N ASP A 234 3.65 14.63 15.35
CA ASP A 234 2.81 15.06 16.47
C ASP A 234 1.46 15.59 15.96
N ILE A 235 0.37 14.93 16.36
CA ILE A 235 -0.96 15.23 15.84
C ILE A 235 -1.36 16.67 16.14
N ASN A 236 -0.83 17.27 17.20
CA ASN A 236 -1.12 18.66 17.55
C ASN A 236 -0.61 19.64 16.48
N THR A 237 0.38 19.27 15.65
CA THR A 237 0.84 20.13 14.55
C THR A 237 -0.21 20.36 13.47
N TYR A 238 -1.25 19.52 13.41
CA TYR A 238 -2.37 19.70 12.49
C TYR A 238 -3.39 20.74 12.98
N LEU A 239 -3.38 21.12 14.27
CA LEU A 239 -4.34 22.09 14.80
C LEU A 239 -4.23 23.42 14.06
N SER A 240 -5.37 23.97 13.65
CA SER A 240 -5.47 25.18 12.85
C SER A 240 -4.81 25.13 11.46
N LYS A 241 -4.33 23.97 10.99
CA LYS A 241 -3.83 23.79 9.63
C LYS A 241 -4.96 23.36 8.70
N THR A 242 -4.89 23.82 7.45
CA THR A 242 -5.70 23.28 6.37
C THR A 242 -5.04 22.01 5.87
N VAL A 243 -5.80 20.91 5.86
CA VAL A 243 -5.31 19.61 5.40
C VAL A 243 -6.37 18.93 4.57
N GLU A 244 -5.91 18.06 3.69
CA GLU A 244 -6.71 17.13 2.91
C GLU A 244 -6.72 15.75 3.58
N THR A 245 -7.90 15.15 3.70
CA THR A 245 -8.12 13.79 4.18
C THR A 245 -8.58 12.91 3.03
N ARG A 246 -8.04 11.69 2.94
CA ARG A 246 -8.27 10.75 1.83
C ARG A 246 -8.78 9.40 2.33
N GLY A 247 -9.90 8.92 1.78
CA GLY A 247 -10.45 7.63 2.16
C GLY A 247 -11.97 7.56 2.08
N TRP A 248 -12.55 6.59 2.77
CA TRP A 248 -13.99 6.33 2.74
C TRP A 248 -14.73 7.04 3.87
N LEU A 249 -15.84 7.68 3.51
CA LEU A 249 -16.77 8.26 4.46
C LEU A 249 -17.57 7.17 5.20
N ASN A 250 -17.69 7.33 6.52
CA ASN A 250 -18.48 6.47 7.40
C ASN A 250 -19.50 7.35 8.12
N LYS A 251 -20.79 7.05 7.94
CA LYS A 251 -21.88 7.77 8.61
C LYS A 251 -21.87 7.47 10.10
N ASN A 252 -21.93 8.53 10.90
CA ASN A 252 -22.12 8.49 12.35
C ASN A 252 -23.30 9.40 12.74
N ARG A 253 -23.76 9.31 13.99
CA ARG A 253 -24.89 10.12 14.51
C ARG A 253 -24.70 11.64 14.34
N GLY A 254 -23.46 12.14 14.40
CA GLY A 254 -23.13 13.57 14.29
C GLY A 254 -22.67 14.03 12.91
N GLY A 255 -22.69 13.17 11.88
CA GLY A 255 -22.17 13.52 10.55
C GLY A 255 -21.32 12.40 9.95
N TRP A 256 -20.26 12.78 9.25
CA TRP A 256 -19.36 11.88 8.55
C TRP A 256 -18.03 11.74 9.26
N SER A 257 -17.44 10.54 9.21
CA SER A 257 -16.09 10.31 9.66
C SER A 257 -15.26 9.55 8.64
N MET A 258 -13.96 9.84 8.62
CA MET A 258 -13.00 9.12 7.77
C MET A 258 -11.92 8.48 8.64
N LEU A 259 -11.68 7.19 8.48
CA LEU A 259 -10.60 6.49 9.17
C LEU A 259 -9.27 6.70 8.43
N ILE A 260 -8.34 7.36 9.09
CA ILE A 260 -6.99 7.60 8.59
C ILE A 260 -6.05 6.60 9.26
N ARG A 261 -5.42 5.75 8.44
CA ARG A 261 -4.53 4.67 8.92
C ARG A 261 -3.06 5.05 8.86
N HIS A 262 -2.71 5.99 7.98
CA HIS A 262 -1.34 6.37 7.66
C HIS A 262 -1.30 7.85 7.25
N PRO A 263 -0.22 8.61 7.53
CA PRO A 263 -0.11 10.03 7.19
C PRO A 263 -0.25 10.34 5.70
N SER A 264 -0.02 9.38 4.80
CA SER A 264 -0.25 9.57 3.35
C SER A 264 -1.72 9.88 3.00
N ALA A 265 -2.65 9.64 3.91
CA ALA A 265 -4.06 9.99 3.78
C ALA A 265 -4.45 11.29 4.52
N LEU A 266 -3.48 12.03 5.07
CA LEU A 266 -3.65 13.30 5.76
C LEU A 266 -2.57 14.30 5.27
N VAL A 267 -2.85 14.94 4.14
CA VAL A 267 -1.89 15.76 3.38
C VAL A 267 -2.05 17.23 3.75
N GLY A 268 -0.95 17.95 4.01
CA GLY A 268 -1.00 19.41 4.21
C GLY A 268 -1.28 20.15 2.90
N LEU A 269 -2.11 21.20 2.97
CA LEU A 269 -2.41 22.10 1.85
C LEU A 269 -1.79 23.48 2.07
#